data_AF-A0A932D9S5-F1
#
_entry.id   AF-A0A932D9S5-F1
#
_cell.length_a   1.000
_cell.length_b   1.000
_cell.length_c   1.000
_cell.angle_alpha   90.00
_cell.angle_beta   90.00
_cell.angle_gamma   90.00
#
_symmetry.space_group_name_H-M   'P 1'
#
loop_
_entity.id
_entity.type
_entity.pdbx_description
1 polymer ?
#
loop_
_entity_poly.entity_id
_entity_poly.type
_entity_poly.pdbx_seq_one_letter_code
_entity_poly.pdbx_strand_id
1 'polypeptide(L)'
;MIRLKITTVRSLVASQGGPLLGTLVFLALVMTAVAADQARDLIRQGAADMAAQRYTEALKKFQEAARLDPADPEAFFFQGVVLNRQGRHAEALAQLEQSAKHGGKHPDLTFEKGWSLLGLKRWQDASEQLEDYAKAHPGRGQTSEFLGRTNLALGHLGKAESAFNEALRRDADLKPTVQLSLALLEHERYGPEEARQQLEGLLREAPESLVSRALRSRIERLTLRPEKPWQLTLSGGGGYNNNVTGVGQSALLPGEIAGKPSAFARFTLDGSYAWRWSRADSLAVSYSFLSDTYSELPQLDLLDHFWRVDYAHAFGSRVAGSLRLSDEYTLLGGQSFRNQPGVRPALGFRLADWAVSEVAYSFMCPDYYFAAPPIQDRDAQTHTVSFTQYLSPWGERVQLRVGYFHTWNQADGDDFDYQSDGVFGAVRARLFWELEADASYTHTFDRYTNLNSLAGPMGFEFARRDGVDLVTAQLSRPLTKWLRAYARYSFNRVASNVTFFKYDQHIWSGGVIVQF
;
A
#
# COMPACT_ATOMS: atom_id res chain seq x y z
N MET A 1 -15.97 31.40 55.83
CA MET A 1 -15.23 30.21 56.29
C MET A 1 -13.99 30.49 57.17
N ILE A 2 -13.41 31.71 57.16
CA ILE A 2 -12.19 32.02 57.94
C ILE A 2 -12.47 32.16 59.45
N ARG A 3 -13.65 32.64 59.87
CA ARG A 3 -14.01 32.77 61.31
C ARG A 3 -14.21 31.44 62.05
N LEU A 4 -14.53 30.34 61.35
CA LEU A 4 -14.79 29.04 62.01
C LEU A 4 -13.53 28.18 62.21
N LYS A 5 -12.42 28.44 61.51
CA LYS A 5 -11.16 27.70 61.69
C LYS A 5 -10.28 28.23 62.83
N ILE A 6 -10.46 29.49 63.24
CA ILE A 6 -9.67 30.12 64.33
C ILE A 6 -10.02 29.52 65.70
N THR A 7 -11.27 29.09 65.92
CA THR A 7 -11.71 28.52 67.20
C THR A 7 -11.09 27.15 67.46
N THR A 8 -10.85 26.34 66.43
CA THR A 8 -10.26 24.99 66.53
C THR A 8 -8.75 25.03 66.82
N VAL A 9 -8.05 26.08 66.37
CA VAL A 9 -6.62 26.27 66.68
C VAL A 9 -6.43 26.66 68.16
N ARG A 10 -7.35 27.44 68.74
CA ARG A 10 -7.32 27.76 70.17
C ARG A 10 -7.50 26.54 71.08
N SER A 11 -8.32 25.57 70.68
CA SER A 11 -8.52 24.35 71.50
C SER A 11 -7.39 23.33 71.36
N LEU A 12 -6.68 23.30 70.23
CA LEU A 12 -5.53 22.40 70.02
C LEU A 12 -4.25 22.88 70.72
N VAL A 13 -4.05 24.21 70.83
CA VAL A 13 -2.90 24.82 71.52
C VAL A 13 -3.03 24.73 73.05
N ALA A 14 -4.26 24.59 73.57
CA ALA A 14 -4.49 24.51 75.01
C ALA A 14 -4.19 23.14 75.64
N SER A 15 -4.07 22.05 74.85
CA SER A 15 -4.01 20.71 75.42
C SER A 15 -2.65 20.02 75.43
N GLN A 16 -1.71 20.16 74.47
CA GLN A 16 -0.40 19.46 74.54
C GLN A 16 0.80 20.09 73.77
N GLY A 17 0.86 21.40 73.53
CA GLY A 17 2.05 22.02 72.91
C GLY A 17 2.26 23.47 73.31
N GLY A 18 3.45 23.82 73.83
CA GLY A 18 3.78 25.17 74.28
C GLY A 18 3.59 26.26 73.20
N PRO A 19 3.63 27.56 73.56
CA PRO A 19 3.29 28.69 72.69
C PRO A 19 4.03 28.70 71.34
N LEU A 20 5.25 28.16 71.29
CA LEU A 20 6.03 27.92 70.07
C LEU A 20 5.32 27.03 69.04
N LEU A 21 4.68 25.93 69.47
CA LEU A 21 3.96 25.02 68.58
C LEU A 21 2.71 25.70 67.99
N GLY A 22 1.99 26.49 68.80
CA GLY A 22 0.87 27.29 68.35
C GLY A 22 1.25 28.38 67.35
N THR A 23 2.39 29.06 67.56
CA THR A 23 2.92 30.06 66.63
C THR A 23 3.41 29.42 65.33
N LEU A 24 4.08 28.26 65.39
CA LEU A 24 4.54 27.53 64.19
C LEU A 24 3.36 27.00 63.36
N VAL A 25 2.32 26.47 64.00
CA VAL A 25 1.08 26.04 63.31
C VAL A 25 0.35 27.25 62.71
N PHE A 26 0.30 28.38 63.42
CA PHE A 26 -0.30 29.61 62.89
C PHE A 26 0.49 30.17 61.70
N LEU A 27 1.81 30.23 61.77
CA LEU A 27 2.68 30.64 60.65
C LEU A 27 2.56 29.68 59.46
N ALA A 28 2.50 28.37 59.69
CA ALA A 28 2.27 27.38 58.63
C ALA A 28 0.88 27.54 57.97
N LEU A 29 -0.16 27.86 58.75
CA LEU A 29 -1.50 28.16 58.23
C LEU A 29 -1.56 29.47 57.44
N VAL A 30 -0.82 30.50 57.86
CA VAL A 30 -0.72 31.77 57.12
C VAL A 30 0.06 31.57 55.82
N MET A 31 1.18 30.83 55.85
CA MET A 31 1.98 30.53 54.67
C MET A 31 1.21 29.69 53.63
N THR A 32 0.44 28.70 54.08
CA THR A 32 -0.42 27.91 53.17
C THR A 32 -1.59 28.73 52.61
N ALA A 33 -2.16 29.65 53.39
CA ALA A 33 -3.20 30.55 52.91
C ALA A 33 -2.68 31.56 51.85
N VAL A 34 -1.47 32.11 52.05
CA VAL A 34 -0.83 33.01 51.08
C VAL A 34 -0.47 32.26 49.79
N ALA A 35 0.08 31.05 49.91
CA ALA A 35 0.38 30.21 48.75
C ALA A 35 -0.87 29.85 47.93
N ALA A 36 -1.99 29.53 48.61
CA ALA A 36 -3.27 29.24 47.95
C ALA A 36 -3.87 30.46 47.23
N ASP A 37 -3.72 31.67 47.80
CA ASP A 37 -4.21 32.89 47.14
C ASP A 37 -3.37 33.24 45.90
N GLN A 38 -2.05 33.08 46.01
CA GLN A 38 -1.14 33.24 44.88
C GLN A 38 -1.38 32.19 43.79
N ALA A 39 -1.68 30.93 44.15
CA ALA A 39 -2.08 29.89 43.20
C ALA A 39 -3.35 30.28 42.42
N ARG A 40 -4.36 30.85 43.09
CA ARG A 40 -5.59 31.32 42.45
C ARG A 40 -5.36 32.51 41.52
N ASP A 41 -4.49 33.44 41.89
CA ASP A 41 -4.08 34.54 41.01
C ASP A 41 -3.41 34.01 39.74
N LEU A 42 -2.51 33.02 39.87
CA LEU A 42 -1.87 32.35 38.73
C LEU A 42 -2.88 31.61 37.85
N ILE A 43 -3.88 30.93 38.43
CA ILE A 43 -4.97 30.30 37.67
C ILE A 43 -5.75 31.35 36.88
N ARG A 44 -6.12 32.49 37.50
CA ARG A 44 -6.81 33.59 36.79
C ARG A 44 -5.98 34.16 35.64
N GLN A 45 -4.68 34.37 35.85
CA GLN A 45 -3.78 34.83 34.79
C GLN A 45 -3.59 33.78 33.69
N GLY A 46 -3.52 32.50 34.05
CA GLY A 46 -3.43 31.40 33.10
C GLY A 46 -4.69 31.27 32.25
N ALA A 47 -5.88 31.46 32.85
CA ALA A 47 -7.15 31.47 32.14
C ALA A 47 -7.24 32.64 31.14
N ALA A 48 -6.74 33.83 31.52
CA ALA A 48 -6.65 34.96 30.61
C ALA A 48 -5.69 34.69 29.43
N ASP A 49 -4.55 34.06 29.69
CA ASP A 49 -3.62 33.65 28.63
C ASP A 49 -4.22 32.60 27.70
N MET A 50 -4.95 31.64 28.24
CA MET A 50 -5.66 30.62 27.47
C MET A 50 -6.74 31.25 26.57
N ALA A 51 -7.51 32.22 27.08
CA ALA A 51 -8.48 32.96 26.29
C ALA A 51 -7.82 33.77 25.16
N ALA A 52 -6.60 34.28 25.39
CA ALA A 52 -5.76 34.91 24.37
C ALA A 52 -4.98 33.91 23.49
N GLN A 53 -5.26 32.60 23.59
CA GLN A 53 -4.60 31.51 22.86
C GLN A 53 -3.08 31.39 23.10
N ARG A 54 -2.56 31.98 24.17
CA ARG A 54 -1.14 31.86 24.60
C ARG A 54 -0.94 30.59 25.44
N TYR A 55 -1.15 29.44 24.81
CA TYR A 55 -1.22 28.14 25.49
C TYR A 55 0.04 27.77 26.28
N THR A 56 1.22 28.10 25.77
CA THR A 56 2.49 27.81 26.46
C THR A 56 2.63 28.60 27.77
N GLU A 57 2.16 29.84 27.78
CA GLU A 57 2.27 30.76 28.93
C GLU A 57 1.21 30.42 29.97
N ALA A 58 0.00 30.07 29.50
CA ALA A 58 -1.06 29.52 30.32
C ALA A 58 -0.61 28.24 31.05
N LEU A 59 0.00 27.30 30.32
CA LEU A 59 0.47 26.03 30.90
C LEU A 59 1.51 26.26 32.01
N LYS A 60 2.47 27.15 31.80
CA LYS A 60 3.47 27.50 32.83
C LYS A 60 2.82 28.05 34.10
N LYS A 61 1.82 28.93 33.96
CA LYS A 61 1.10 29.51 35.10
C LYS A 61 0.29 28.46 35.85
N PHE A 62 -0.38 27.54 35.15
CA PHE A 62 -1.11 26.45 35.80
C PHE A 62 -0.18 25.43 36.47
N GLN A 63 1.02 25.20 35.93
CA GLN A 63 2.04 24.37 36.56
C GLN A 63 2.58 25.01 37.85
N GLU A 64 2.84 26.31 37.84
CA GLU A 64 3.27 27.03 39.04
C GLU A 64 2.15 27.09 40.09
N ALA A 65 0.89 27.28 39.67
CA ALA A 65 -0.26 27.21 40.57
C ALA A 65 -0.37 25.84 41.25
N ALA A 66 -0.22 24.75 40.50
CA ALA A 66 -0.22 23.38 41.05
C ALA A 66 0.99 23.10 41.97
N ARG A 67 2.10 23.84 41.80
CA ARG A 67 3.26 23.75 42.70
C ARG A 67 3.02 24.48 44.03
N LEU A 68 2.31 25.61 43.99
CA LEU A 68 1.98 26.41 45.17
C LEU A 68 0.83 25.82 45.98
N ASP A 69 -0.18 25.24 45.32
CA ASP A 69 -1.25 24.47 45.95
C ASP A 69 -1.43 23.11 45.25
N PRO A 70 -0.69 22.07 45.68
CA PRO A 70 -0.78 20.73 45.10
C PRO A 70 -2.12 20.03 45.33
N ALA A 71 -3.00 20.59 46.18
CA ALA A 71 -4.32 20.02 46.46
C ALA A 71 -5.44 20.71 45.67
N ASP A 72 -5.15 21.80 44.94
CA ASP A 72 -6.14 22.51 44.14
C ASP A 72 -6.44 21.76 42.83
N PRO A 73 -7.65 21.18 42.67
CA PRO A 73 -7.99 20.46 41.45
C PRO A 73 -8.12 21.37 40.22
N GLU A 74 -8.30 22.68 40.39
CA GLU A 74 -8.55 23.63 39.30
C GLU A 74 -7.30 23.85 38.44
N ALA A 75 -6.12 23.94 39.06
CA ALA A 75 -4.85 24.04 38.35
C ALA A 75 -4.62 22.83 37.41
N PHE A 76 -4.86 21.61 37.91
CA PHE A 76 -4.74 20.39 37.12
C PHE A 76 -5.78 20.30 35.99
N PHE A 77 -7.01 20.76 36.23
CA PHE A 77 -8.04 20.80 35.19
C PHE A 77 -7.61 21.68 34.02
N PHE A 78 -7.17 22.92 34.30
CA PHE A 78 -6.78 23.84 33.24
C PHE A 78 -5.48 23.43 32.53
N GLN A 79 -4.54 22.76 33.21
CA GLN A 79 -3.42 22.10 32.51
C GLN A 79 -3.93 21.09 31.48
N GLY A 80 -4.88 20.24 31.87
CA GLY A 80 -5.51 19.26 30.99
C GLY A 80 -6.16 19.89 29.75
N VAL A 81 -6.95 20.95 29.94
CA VAL A 81 -7.60 21.71 28.86
C VAL A 81 -6.56 22.24 27.86
N VAL A 82 -5.52 22.92 28.36
CA VAL A 82 -4.48 23.51 27.52
C VAL A 82 -3.71 22.43 26.76
N LEU A 83 -3.37 21.32 27.40
CA LEU A 83 -2.69 20.19 26.78
C LEU A 83 -3.53 19.54 25.67
N ASN A 84 -4.85 19.45 25.84
CA ASN A 84 -5.76 19.02 24.78
C ASN A 84 -5.72 19.97 23.57
N ARG A 85 -5.74 21.29 23.80
CA ARG A 85 -5.64 22.28 22.71
C ARG A 85 -4.29 22.22 21.99
N GLN A 86 -3.24 21.77 22.67
CA GLN A 86 -1.91 21.53 22.09
C GLN A 86 -1.76 20.15 21.42
N GLY A 87 -2.79 19.29 21.44
CA GLY A 87 -2.74 17.93 20.88
C GLY A 87 -1.97 16.91 21.75
N ARG A 88 -1.57 17.29 22.97
CA ARG A 88 -0.82 16.46 23.92
C ARG A 88 -1.77 15.62 24.79
N HIS A 89 -2.56 14.77 24.14
CA HIS A 89 -3.70 14.08 24.75
C HIS A 89 -3.35 13.13 25.91
N ALA A 90 -2.18 12.48 25.88
CA ALA A 90 -1.74 11.60 26.96
C ALA A 90 -1.49 12.39 28.25
N GLU A 91 -0.79 13.52 28.14
CA GLU A 91 -0.49 14.39 29.27
C GLU A 91 -1.75 15.09 29.75
N ALA A 92 -2.64 15.49 28.83
CA ALA A 92 -3.94 16.06 29.16
C ALA A 92 -4.76 15.12 30.05
N LEU A 93 -4.89 13.85 29.65
CA LEU A 93 -5.63 12.85 30.41
C LEU A 93 -5.06 12.68 31.83
N ALA A 94 -3.73 12.61 31.95
CA ALA A 94 -3.07 12.49 33.26
C ALA A 94 -3.38 13.66 34.19
N GLN A 95 -3.37 14.90 33.70
CA GLN A 95 -3.70 16.07 34.52
C GLN A 95 -5.19 16.13 34.88
N LEU A 96 -6.09 15.74 33.96
CA LEU A 96 -7.53 15.65 34.23
C LEU A 96 -7.85 14.55 35.26
N GLU A 97 -7.09 13.45 35.27
CA GLU A 97 -7.18 12.41 36.30
C GLU A 97 -6.70 12.91 37.67
N GLN A 98 -5.63 13.70 37.72
CA GLN A 98 -5.19 14.35 38.97
C GLN A 98 -6.26 15.32 39.48
N SER A 99 -6.83 16.16 38.61
CA SER A 99 -7.94 17.05 38.99
C SER A 99 -9.10 16.27 39.62
N ALA A 100 -9.50 15.16 39.00
CA ALA A 100 -10.55 14.29 39.54
C ALA A 100 -10.17 13.67 40.91
N LYS A 101 -8.93 13.22 41.07
CA LYS A 101 -8.40 12.66 42.32
C LYS A 101 -8.41 13.68 43.47
N HIS A 102 -8.15 14.95 43.16
CA HIS A 102 -8.23 16.06 44.10
C HIS A 102 -9.65 16.61 44.31
N GLY A 103 -10.68 15.91 43.81
CA GLY A 103 -12.08 16.27 44.02
C GLY A 103 -12.57 17.39 43.10
N GLY A 104 -11.94 17.57 41.94
CA GLY A 104 -12.36 18.50 40.91
C GLY A 104 -13.79 18.26 40.46
N LYS A 105 -14.61 19.31 40.46
CA LYS A 105 -16.04 19.29 40.08
C LYS A 105 -16.33 20.23 38.91
N HIS A 106 -15.30 20.55 38.11
CA HIS A 106 -15.51 21.41 36.95
C HIS A 106 -16.50 20.72 35.99
N PRO A 107 -17.56 21.40 35.53
CA PRO A 107 -18.60 20.77 34.69
C PRO A 107 -18.00 20.06 33.46
N ASP A 108 -17.00 20.68 32.83
CA ASP A 108 -16.35 20.17 31.61
C ASP A 108 -15.28 19.09 31.83
N LEU A 109 -15.01 18.67 33.08
CA LEU A 109 -13.97 17.69 33.38
C LEU A 109 -14.17 16.37 32.61
N THR A 110 -15.40 15.87 32.58
CA THR A 110 -15.75 14.63 31.87
C THR A 110 -15.61 14.78 30.36
N PHE A 111 -16.03 15.93 29.80
CA PHE A 111 -15.89 16.23 28.38
C PHE A 111 -14.42 16.25 27.94
N GLU A 112 -13.55 16.96 28.69
CA GLU A 112 -12.14 17.08 28.35
C GLU A 112 -11.39 15.74 28.48
N LYS A 113 -11.83 14.85 29.39
CA LYS A 113 -11.34 13.46 29.44
C LYS A 113 -11.77 12.69 28.20
N GLY A 114 -13.04 12.79 27.81
CA GLY A 114 -13.57 12.20 26.59
C GLY A 114 -12.81 12.63 25.33
N TRP A 115 -12.49 13.93 25.22
CA TRP A 115 -11.62 14.43 24.14
C TRP A 115 -10.23 13.81 24.20
N SER A 116 -9.59 13.78 25.36
CA SER A 116 -8.25 13.19 25.51
C SER A 116 -8.24 11.73 25.06
N LEU A 117 -9.26 10.95 25.46
CA LEU A 117 -9.42 9.54 25.09
C LEU A 117 -9.66 9.35 23.59
N LEU A 118 -10.45 10.23 22.96
CA LEU A 118 -10.61 10.27 21.51
C LEU A 118 -9.26 10.52 20.83
N GLY A 119 -8.48 11.51 21.28
CA GLY A 119 -7.15 11.78 20.73
C GLY A 119 -6.17 10.60 20.87
N LEU A 120 -6.32 9.81 21.93
CA LEU A 120 -5.53 8.61 22.22
C LEU A 120 -6.03 7.33 21.53
N LYS A 121 -7.08 7.43 20.70
CA LYS A 121 -7.70 6.28 20.03
C LYS A 121 -8.32 5.24 20.97
N ARG A 122 -8.66 5.64 22.20
CA ARG A 122 -9.37 4.82 23.18
C ARG A 122 -10.87 5.04 23.02
N TRP A 123 -11.41 4.57 21.90
CA TRP A 123 -12.72 4.95 21.40
C TRP A 123 -13.88 4.54 22.31
N GLN A 124 -13.84 3.34 22.89
CA GLN A 124 -14.84 2.87 23.85
C GLN A 124 -14.92 3.77 25.08
N ASP A 125 -13.78 4.01 25.73
CA ASP A 125 -13.69 4.87 26.92
C ASP A 125 -14.13 6.32 26.59
N ALA A 126 -13.75 6.83 25.41
CA ALA A 126 -14.18 8.14 24.95
C ALA A 126 -15.71 8.21 24.78
N SER A 127 -16.32 7.16 24.23
CA SER A 127 -17.77 7.07 24.04
C SER A 127 -18.50 7.15 25.38
N GLU A 128 -18.06 6.38 26.37
CA GLU A 128 -18.66 6.38 27.71
C GLU A 128 -18.59 7.77 28.36
N GLN A 129 -17.42 8.39 28.38
CA GLN A 129 -17.25 9.72 28.98
C GLN A 129 -18.06 10.80 28.26
N LEU A 130 -18.09 10.78 26.92
CA LEU A 130 -18.83 11.77 26.13
C LEU A 130 -20.35 11.57 26.21
N GLU A 131 -20.83 10.32 26.27
CA GLU A 131 -22.26 10.03 26.45
C GLU A 131 -22.76 10.46 27.83
N ASP A 132 -21.97 10.20 28.87
CA ASP A 132 -22.33 10.62 30.23
C ASP A 132 -22.33 12.14 30.38
N TYR A 133 -21.36 12.83 29.78
CA TYR A 133 -21.38 14.29 29.71
C TYR A 133 -22.60 14.82 28.93
N ALA A 134 -22.94 14.20 27.79
CA ALA A 134 -24.10 14.60 26.99
C ALA A 134 -25.43 14.43 27.74
N LYS A 135 -25.59 13.38 28.56
CA LYS A 135 -26.77 13.16 29.41
C LYS A 135 -26.90 14.25 30.48
N ALA A 136 -25.79 14.63 31.10
CA ALA A 136 -25.76 15.65 32.16
C ALA A 136 -25.91 17.08 31.62
N HIS A 137 -25.44 17.34 30.39
CA HIS A 137 -25.39 18.67 29.78
C HIS A 137 -25.97 18.67 28.35
N PRO A 138 -27.30 18.51 28.18
CA PRO A 138 -27.95 18.42 26.88
C PRO A 138 -28.01 19.81 26.20
N GLY A 139 -26.96 20.19 25.47
CA GLY A 139 -26.93 21.51 24.83
C GLY A 139 -25.70 21.86 24.01
N ARG A 140 -24.56 21.21 24.28
CA ARG A 140 -23.29 21.55 23.62
C ARG A 140 -23.12 20.77 22.31
N GLY A 141 -23.20 21.45 21.17
CA GLY A 141 -23.04 20.84 19.85
C GLY A 141 -21.71 20.11 19.66
N GLN A 142 -20.63 20.63 20.27
CA GLN A 142 -19.30 20.02 20.23
C GLN A 142 -19.25 18.62 20.86
N THR A 143 -20.07 18.36 21.88
CA THR A 143 -20.18 17.01 22.47
C THR A 143 -20.74 16.02 21.46
N SER A 144 -21.81 16.42 20.74
CA SER A 144 -22.42 15.60 19.70
C SER A 144 -21.49 15.38 18.51
N GLU A 145 -20.68 16.38 18.13
CA GLU A 145 -19.64 16.22 17.11
C GLU A 145 -18.62 15.14 17.53
N PHE A 146 -18.16 15.19 18.77
CA PHE A 146 -17.14 14.27 19.27
C PHE A 146 -17.69 12.86 19.45
N LEU A 147 -18.96 12.73 19.87
CA LEU A 147 -19.69 11.47 19.84
C LEU A 147 -19.82 10.91 18.43
N GLY A 148 -20.09 11.77 17.44
CA GLY A 148 -20.13 11.38 16.03
C GLY A 148 -18.79 10.80 15.56
N ARG A 149 -17.69 11.50 15.84
CA ARG A 149 -16.32 11.07 15.51
C ARG A 149 -15.94 9.76 16.21
N THR A 150 -16.34 9.63 17.49
CA THR A 150 -16.08 8.42 18.27
C THR A 150 -16.83 7.22 17.70
N ASN A 151 -18.12 7.37 17.40
CA ASN A 151 -18.95 6.30 16.83
C ASN A 151 -18.52 5.94 15.41
N LEU A 152 -18.05 6.91 14.62
CA LEU A 152 -17.45 6.66 13.31
C LEU A 152 -16.19 5.78 13.44
N ALA A 153 -15.30 6.09 14.39
CA ALA A 153 -14.09 5.30 14.65
C ALA A 153 -14.40 3.87 15.16
N LEU A 154 -15.54 3.70 15.84
CA LEU A 154 -16.06 2.41 16.28
C LEU A 154 -16.80 1.61 15.19
N GLY A 155 -17.03 2.20 14.01
CA GLY A 155 -17.83 1.59 12.94
C GLY A 155 -19.34 1.62 13.17
N HIS A 156 -19.82 2.33 14.20
CA HIS A 156 -21.24 2.51 14.50
C HIS A 156 -21.86 3.61 13.64
N LEU A 157 -21.96 3.37 12.33
CA LEU A 157 -22.28 4.40 11.34
C LEU A 157 -23.60 5.15 11.62
N GLY A 158 -24.67 4.43 12.01
CA GLY A 158 -25.96 5.06 12.31
C GLY A 158 -25.93 5.96 13.55
N LYS A 159 -25.17 5.58 14.59
CA LYS A 159 -24.98 6.43 15.79
C LYS A 159 -24.15 7.66 15.46
N ALA A 160 -23.12 7.49 14.63
CA ALA A 160 -22.27 8.59 14.18
C ALA A 160 -23.07 9.65 13.42
N GLU A 161 -23.89 9.23 12.46
CA GLU A 161 -24.77 10.10 11.69
C GLU A 161 -25.76 10.88 12.58
N SER A 162 -26.42 10.19 13.51
CA SER A 162 -27.35 10.82 14.45
C SER A 162 -26.67 11.88 15.31
N ALA A 163 -25.47 11.58 15.82
CA ALA A 163 -24.69 12.51 16.64
C ALA A 163 -24.17 13.72 15.84
N PHE A 164 -23.74 13.52 14.59
CA PHE A 164 -23.39 14.62 13.69
C PHE A 164 -24.57 15.53 13.37
N ASN A 165 -25.74 14.95 13.07
CA ASN A 165 -26.96 15.73 12.84
C ASN A 165 -27.38 16.52 14.07
N GLU A 166 -27.24 15.94 15.26
CA GLU A 166 -27.49 16.66 16.50
C GLU A 166 -26.47 17.77 16.74
N ALA A 167 -25.19 17.57 16.39
CA ALA A 167 -24.17 18.62 16.47
C ALA A 167 -24.56 19.85 15.64
N LEU A 168 -24.99 19.64 14.40
CA LEU A 168 -25.43 20.70 13.49
C LEU A 168 -26.69 21.42 13.96
N ARG A 169 -27.63 20.68 14.57
CA ARG A 169 -28.86 21.27 15.14
C ARG A 169 -28.55 22.21 16.30
N ARG A 170 -27.52 21.89 17.09
CA ARG A 170 -27.15 22.64 18.30
C ARG A 170 -26.24 23.80 18.01
N ASP A 171 -25.34 23.65 17.04
CA ASP A 171 -24.37 24.67 16.68
C ASP A 171 -24.10 24.61 15.17
N ALA A 172 -24.65 25.59 14.46
CA ALA A 172 -24.50 25.70 13.01
C ALA A 172 -23.05 26.05 12.60
N ASP A 173 -22.23 26.60 13.51
CA ASP A 173 -20.84 26.95 13.22
C ASP A 173 -19.93 25.71 13.20
N LEU A 174 -20.40 24.58 13.74
CA LEU A 174 -19.75 23.27 13.61
C LEU A 174 -19.96 22.62 12.23
N LYS A 175 -20.79 23.23 11.37
CA LYS A 175 -21.08 22.74 10.02
C LYS A 175 -19.83 22.29 9.25
N PRO A 176 -18.74 23.07 9.21
CA PRO A 176 -17.53 22.67 8.48
C PRO A 176 -16.84 21.40 9.03
N THR A 177 -16.68 21.26 10.36
CA THR A 177 -15.96 20.12 10.96
C THR A 177 -16.80 18.84 11.00
N VAL A 178 -18.10 19.00 11.24
CA VAL A 178 -19.07 17.89 11.20
C VAL A 178 -19.23 17.36 9.78
N GLN A 179 -19.28 18.23 8.77
CA GLN A 179 -19.42 17.80 7.37
C GLN A 179 -18.19 17.08 6.84
N LEU A 180 -16.97 17.47 7.25
CA LEU A 180 -15.76 16.67 6.98
C LEU A 180 -15.88 15.25 7.54
N SER A 181 -16.45 15.12 8.74
CA SER A 181 -16.61 13.84 9.43
C SER A 181 -17.74 12.99 8.82
N LEU A 182 -18.83 13.62 8.37
CA LEU A 182 -19.88 12.97 7.59
C LEU A 182 -19.37 12.47 6.24
N ALA A 183 -18.50 13.20 5.56
CA ALA A 183 -17.92 12.73 4.30
C ALA A 183 -17.03 11.49 4.49
N LEU A 184 -16.35 11.36 5.63
CA LEU A 184 -15.62 10.14 5.99
C LEU A 184 -16.57 8.97 6.28
N LEU A 185 -17.71 9.22 6.92
CA LEU A 185 -18.77 8.25 7.14
C LEU A 185 -19.34 7.71 5.82
N GLU A 186 -19.64 8.61 4.87
CA GLU A 186 -20.22 8.25 3.57
C GLU A 186 -19.23 7.49 2.68
N HIS A 187 -17.94 7.82 2.74
CA HIS A 187 -16.89 7.03 2.08
C HIS A 187 -16.89 5.56 2.55
N GLU A 188 -17.12 5.34 3.85
CA GLU A 188 -17.18 4.00 4.44
C GLU A 188 -18.54 3.31 4.18
N ARG A 189 -19.61 4.06 3.89
CA ARG A 189 -20.99 3.54 3.75
C ARG A 189 -21.45 3.30 2.31
N TYR A 190 -21.13 4.20 1.38
CA TYR A 190 -21.68 4.20 0.01
C TYR A 190 -20.61 4.15 -1.09
N GLY A 191 -19.35 4.43 -0.76
CA GLY A 191 -18.25 4.40 -1.72
C GLY A 191 -17.68 5.79 -2.05
N PRO A 192 -16.63 5.85 -2.87
CA PRO A 192 -15.85 7.08 -3.09
C PRO A 192 -16.58 8.14 -3.93
N GLU A 193 -17.50 7.77 -4.82
CA GLU A 193 -18.14 8.68 -5.78
C GLU A 193 -19.27 9.51 -5.16
N GLU A 194 -20.10 8.88 -4.33
CA GLU A 194 -21.18 9.53 -3.59
C GLU A 194 -20.61 10.48 -2.53
N ALA A 195 -19.58 10.03 -1.81
CA ALA A 195 -18.81 10.87 -0.89
C ALA A 195 -18.19 12.07 -1.62
N ARG A 196 -17.70 11.88 -2.86
CA ARG A 196 -17.15 12.95 -3.69
C ARG A 196 -18.20 13.98 -4.10
N GLN A 197 -19.37 13.55 -4.61
CA GLN A 197 -20.42 14.49 -5.06
C GLN A 197 -20.91 15.41 -3.94
N GLN A 198 -21.05 14.89 -2.71
CA GLN A 198 -21.43 15.72 -1.57
C GLN A 198 -20.30 16.68 -1.18
N LEU A 199 -19.05 16.21 -1.14
CA LEU A 199 -17.89 17.07 -0.87
C LEU A 199 -17.73 18.19 -1.92
N GLU A 200 -18.04 17.92 -3.19
CA GLU A 200 -18.07 18.91 -4.28
C GLU A 200 -19.24 19.89 -4.14
N GLY A 201 -20.39 19.46 -3.62
CA GLY A 201 -21.51 20.34 -3.23
C GLY A 201 -21.09 21.34 -2.15
N LEU A 202 -20.39 20.87 -1.12
CA LEU A 202 -19.94 21.70 0.01
C LEU A 202 -18.86 22.71 -0.38
N LEU A 203 -17.96 22.35 -1.31
CA LEU A 203 -16.99 23.28 -1.87
C LEU A 203 -17.64 24.44 -2.63
N ARG A 204 -18.82 24.24 -3.20
CA ARG A 204 -19.57 25.30 -3.88
C ARG A 204 -20.20 26.29 -2.90
N GLU A 205 -20.61 25.82 -1.72
CA GLU A 205 -21.21 26.68 -0.68
C GLU A 205 -20.18 27.57 0.04
N ALA A 206 -18.97 27.07 0.29
CA ALA A 206 -17.94 27.79 1.05
C ALA A 206 -16.52 27.61 0.47
N PRO A 207 -16.24 28.09 -0.76
CA PRO A 207 -15.04 27.71 -1.53
C PRO A 207 -13.68 28.07 -0.89
N GLU A 208 -13.65 29.07 0.00
CA GLU A 208 -12.43 29.66 0.58
C GLU A 208 -12.17 29.28 2.06
N SER A 209 -12.98 28.41 2.66
CA SER A 209 -12.77 28.02 4.06
C SER A 209 -11.51 27.16 4.24
N LEU A 210 -10.91 27.17 5.45
CA LEU A 210 -9.80 26.26 5.80
C LEU A 210 -10.19 24.79 5.62
N VAL A 211 -11.46 24.47 5.88
CA VAL A 211 -12.03 23.15 5.65
C VAL A 211 -12.10 22.84 4.15
N SER A 212 -12.47 23.79 3.31
CA SER A 212 -12.50 23.64 1.85
C SER A 212 -11.13 23.34 1.24
N ARG A 213 -10.04 23.89 1.79
CA ARG A 213 -8.68 23.49 1.40
C ARG A 213 -8.36 22.03 1.77
N ALA A 214 -8.77 21.58 2.96
CA ALA A 214 -8.63 20.17 3.37
C ALA A 214 -9.52 19.22 2.53
N LEU A 215 -10.74 19.68 2.19
CA LEU A 215 -11.67 18.98 1.31
C LEU A 215 -11.15 18.85 -0.12
N ARG A 216 -10.53 19.89 -0.70
CA ARG A 216 -9.91 19.81 -2.04
C ARG A 216 -8.84 18.73 -2.12
N SER A 217 -7.92 18.67 -1.17
CA SER A 217 -6.89 17.60 -1.11
C SER A 217 -7.48 16.20 -0.89
N ARG A 218 -8.61 16.08 -0.19
CA ARG A 218 -9.29 14.80 0.01
C ARG A 218 -10.09 14.37 -1.22
N ILE A 219 -10.80 15.31 -1.85
CA ILE A 219 -11.49 15.11 -3.13
C ILE A 219 -10.46 14.71 -4.16
N GLU A 220 -9.35 15.43 -4.34
CA GLU A 220 -8.28 15.06 -5.29
C GLU A 220 -7.80 13.60 -5.12
N ARG A 221 -7.65 13.13 -3.88
CA ARG A 221 -7.35 11.72 -3.58
C ARG A 221 -8.49 10.74 -3.90
N LEU A 222 -9.74 11.17 -3.73
CA LEU A 222 -10.94 10.43 -4.18
C LEU A 222 -11.20 10.58 -5.68
N THR A 223 -10.55 11.55 -6.35
CA THR A 223 -10.67 11.91 -7.77
C THR A 223 -9.50 11.38 -8.58
N LEU A 224 -8.58 10.62 -7.97
CA LEU A 224 -7.78 9.65 -8.71
C LEU A 224 -8.81 8.77 -9.41
N ARG A 225 -9.03 9.08 -10.70
CA ARG A 225 -10.12 8.54 -11.51
C ARG A 225 -10.22 7.05 -11.22
N PRO A 226 -11.42 6.47 -11.05
CA PRO A 226 -11.52 5.02 -11.11
C PRO A 226 -10.81 4.62 -12.39
N GLU A 227 -9.65 3.95 -12.25
CA GLU A 227 -8.97 3.35 -13.38
C GLU A 227 -10.05 2.56 -14.09
N LYS A 228 -10.20 2.79 -15.40
CA LYS A 228 -11.17 2.01 -16.17
C LYS A 228 -10.91 0.54 -15.80
N PRO A 229 -11.95 -0.25 -15.50
CA PRO A 229 -11.73 -1.63 -15.10
C PRO A 229 -11.05 -2.40 -16.24
N TRP A 230 -11.07 -1.87 -17.46
CA TRP A 230 -10.36 -2.42 -18.60
C TRP A 230 -9.15 -1.58 -19.01
N GLN A 231 -8.17 -2.26 -19.59
CA GLN A 231 -7.05 -1.66 -20.31
C GLN A 231 -6.89 -2.38 -21.65
N LEU A 232 -6.67 -1.62 -22.72
CA LEU A 232 -6.32 -2.16 -24.03
C LEU A 232 -5.03 -1.49 -24.53
N THR A 233 -4.07 -2.32 -24.91
CA THR A 233 -2.81 -1.90 -25.52
C THR A 233 -2.67 -2.58 -26.86
N LEU A 234 -2.41 -1.81 -27.91
CA LEU A 234 -2.10 -2.32 -29.25
C LEU A 234 -0.69 -1.87 -29.60
N SER A 235 0.12 -2.73 -30.20
CA SER A 235 1.40 -2.32 -30.75
C SER A 235 1.60 -2.83 -32.17
N GLY A 236 2.27 -2.01 -32.97
CA GLY A 236 2.62 -2.33 -34.34
C GLY A 236 4.03 -1.82 -34.63
N GLY A 237 4.83 -2.63 -35.28
CA GLY A 237 6.21 -2.31 -35.58
C GLY A 237 6.88 -3.33 -36.47
N GLY A 238 8.19 -3.21 -36.56
CA GLY A 238 9.01 -4.17 -37.28
C GLY A 238 10.40 -4.26 -36.67
N GLY A 239 11.16 -5.21 -37.16
CA GLY A 239 12.50 -5.46 -36.65
C GLY A 239 13.33 -6.32 -37.57
N TYR A 240 14.52 -6.63 -37.08
CA TYR A 240 15.47 -7.51 -37.71
C TYR A 240 15.97 -8.50 -36.68
N ASN A 241 15.91 -9.78 -37.03
CA ASN A 241 16.47 -10.88 -36.25
C ASN A 241 17.64 -11.45 -37.05
N ASN A 242 18.84 -11.43 -36.48
CA ASN A 242 20.03 -11.92 -37.20
C ASN A 242 20.13 -13.45 -37.25
N ASN A 243 19.32 -14.14 -36.45
CA ASN A 243 19.32 -15.58 -36.35
C ASN A 243 17.93 -16.05 -35.92
N VAL A 244 16.99 -16.17 -36.86
CA VAL A 244 15.62 -16.58 -36.56
C VAL A 244 15.62 -18.03 -36.10
N THR A 245 15.25 -18.25 -34.84
CA THR A 245 15.07 -19.58 -34.26
C THR A 245 13.57 -19.86 -34.12
N GLY A 246 13.13 -21.08 -34.43
CA GLY A 246 11.82 -21.55 -33.98
C GLY A 246 11.72 -21.43 -32.45
N VAL A 247 10.55 -21.10 -31.92
CA VAL A 247 10.25 -20.70 -30.52
C VAL A 247 11.06 -21.44 -29.43
N GLY A 248 11.82 -20.73 -28.58
CA GLY A 248 12.67 -21.30 -27.50
C GLY A 248 11.90 -22.08 -26.39
N GLN A 249 12.52 -22.71 -25.38
CA GLN A 249 13.93 -22.88 -24.97
C GLN A 249 14.63 -24.12 -25.56
N SER A 250 14.00 -24.92 -26.41
CA SER A 250 14.70 -25.96 -27.19
C SER A 250 13.90 -26.42 -28.42
N ALA A 251 13.35 -25.50 -29.21
CA ALA A 251 12.80 -25.89 -30.52
C ALA A 251 13.92 -25.90 -31.55
N LEU A 252 14.33 -27.11 -31.96
CA LEU A 252 14.30 -27.58 -33.35
C LEU A 252 15.03 -28.93 -33.48
N LEU A 253 14.45 -29.84 -34.26
CA LEU A 253 15.08 -30.44 -35.44
C LEU A 253 14.03 -30.24 -36.56
N PRO A 254 14.37 -29.61 -37.70
CA PRO A 254 15.28 -30.22 -38.68
C PRO A 254 16.34 -29.26 -39.26
N GLY A 255 17.62 -29.62 -39.08
CA GLY A 255 18.68 -29.51 -40.10
C GLY A 255 19.28 -28.15 -40.52
N GLU A 256 18.64 -26.98 -40.36
CA GLU A 256 19.13 -25.77 -41.07
C GLU A 256 18.98 -24.39 -40.38
N ILE A 257 18.74 -24.31 -39.06
CA ILE A 257 18.29 -23.05 -38.47
C ILE A 257 19.11 -22.66 -37.24
N ALA A 258 20.37 -22.33 -37.46
CA ALA A 258 21.21 -21.61 -36.49
C ALA A 258 21.78 -20.29 -37.05
N GLY A 259 21.36 -19.83 -38.23
CA GLY A 259 21.97 -18.63 -38.82
C GLY A 259 21.27 -18.01 -40.01
N LYS A 260 19.93 -18.07 -40.10
CA LYS A 260 19.19 -17.34 -41.15
C LYS A 260 18.65 -16.04 -40.57
N PRO A 261 19.15 -14.88 -41.00
CA PRO A 261 18.56 -13.61 -40.62
C PRO A 261 17.24 -13.39 -41.37
N SER A 262 16.35 -12.59 -40.79
CA SER A 262 15.19 -12.05 -41.51
C SER A 262 14.70 -10.78 -40.85
N ALA A 263 14.19 -9.86 -41.67
CA ALA A 263 13.30 -8.81 -41.17
C ALA A 263 11.95 -9.42 -40.78
N PHE A 264 11.24 -8.76 -39.87
CA PHE A 264 9.89 -9.16 -39.47
C PHE A 264 9.00 -7.96 -39.19
N ALA A 265 7.70 -8.14 -39.38
CA ALA A 265 6.66 -7.27 -38.86
C ALA A 265 6.15 -7.85 -37.53
N ARG A 266 5.90 -6.99 -36.54
CA ARG A 266 5.35 -7.39 -35.23
C ARG A 266 4.05 -6.65 -34.95
N PHE A 267 3.05 -7.41 -34.53
CA PHE A 267 1.81 -6.88 -33.97
C PHE A 267 1.56 -7.50 -32.60
N THR A 268 1.15 -6.68 -31.62
CA THR A 268 0.67 -7.19 -30.34
C THR A 268 -0.65 -6.55 -29.95
N LEU A 269 -1.48 -7.31 -29.23
CA LEU A 269 -2.69 -6.84 -28.58
C LEU A 269 -2.70 -7.38 -27.16
N ASP A 270 -2.89 -6.50 -26.18
CA ASP A 270 -3.00 -6.85 -24.77
C ASP A 270 -4.27 -6.20 -24.21
N GLY A 271 -5.28 -7.01 -23.92
CA GLY A 271 -6.54 -6.61 -23.32
C GLY A 271 -6.66 -7.18 -21.91
N SER A 272 -7.15 -6.38 -20.97
CA SER A 272 -7.48 -6.88 -19.63
C SER A 272 -8.76 -6.22 -19.12
N TYR A 273 -9.50 -6.94 -18.29
CA TYR A 273 -10.63 -6.43 -17.51
C TYR A 273 -10.48 -6.91 -16.07
N ALA A 274 -10.54 -5.98 -15.12
CA ALA A 274 -10.38 -6.18 -13.69
C ALA A 274 -11.65 -5.81 -12.93
N TRP A 275 -12.20 -6.77 -12.20
CA TRP A 275 -13.26 -6.59 -11.23
C TRP A 275 -12.65 -6.43 -9.83
N ARG A 276 -13.08 -5.41 -9.10
CA ARG A 276 -12.77 -5.21 -7.68
C ARG A 276 -14.09 -5.02 -6.94
N TRP A 277 -14.45 -5.98 -6.09
CA TRP A 277 -15.71 -5.94 -5.33
C TRP A 277 -15.50 -5.78 -3.82
N SER A 278 -14.24 -5.75 -3.36
CA SER A 278 -13.88 -5.40 -1.99
C SER A 278 -12.50 -4.71 -1.96
N ARG A 279 -12.10 -4.20 -0.80
CA ARG A 279 -10.71 -3.71 -0.60
C ARG A 279 -9.67 -4.85 -0.60
N ALA A 280 -10.12 -6.10 -0.45
CA ALA A 280 -9.27 -7.27 -0.38
C ALA A 280 -9.25 -8.08 -1.67
N ASP A 281 -10.33 -8.09 -2.46
CA ASP A 281 -10.53 -9.02 -3.56
C ASP A 281 -10.49 -8.34 -4.92
N SER A 282 -9.74 -8.95 -5.84
CA SER A 282 -9.76 -8.59 -7.25
C SER A 282 -9.65 -9.81 -8.14
N LEU A 283 -10.34 -9.76 -9.28
CA LEU A 283 -10.19 -10.71 -10.38
C LEU A 283 -9.83 -9.93 -11.63
N ALA A 284 -8.84 -10.38 -12.39
CA ALA A 284 -8.53 -9.86 -13.71
C ALA A 284 -8.55 -10.99 -14.74
N VAL A 285 -9.24 -10.76 -15.86
CA VAL A 285 -9.18 -11.61 -17.04
C VAL A 285 -8.43 -10.84 -18.11
N SER A 286 -7.39 -11.46 -18.67
CA SER A 286 -6.52 -10.86 -19.67
C SER A 286 -6.34 -11.78 -20.86
N TYR A 287 -6.16 -11.16 -22.02
CA TYR A 287 -5.81 -11.83 -23.26
C TYR A 287 -4.68 -11.04 -23.94
N SER A 288 -3.61 -11.74 -24.28
CA SER A 288 -2.48 -11.22 -25.04
C SER A 288 -2.36 -11.98 -26.35
N PHE A 289 -2.10 -11.26 -27.42
CA PHE A 289 -1.85 -11.78 -28.75
C PHE A 289 -0.54 -11.21 -29.27
N LEU A 290 0.31 -12.06 -29.83
CA LEU A 290 1.53 -11.67 -30.53
C LEU A 290 1.55 -12.31 -31.91
N SER A 291 1.97 -11.53 -32.91
CA SER A 291 2.26 -12.02 -34.24
C SER A 291 3.58 -11.46 -34.72
N ASP A 292 4.50 -12.35 -35.08
CA ASP A 292 5.72 -12.05 -35.83
C ASP A 292 5.65 -12.71 -37.20
N THR A 293 5.73 -11.89 -38.25
CA THR A 293 5.71 -12.35 -39.64
C THR A 293 7.04 -12.03 -40.29
N TYR A 294 7.79 -13.05 -40.69
CA TYR A 294 9.12 -12.94 -41.28
C TYR A 294 9.03 -12.81 -42.80
N SER A 295 9.82 -11.89 -43.36
CA SER A 295 9.84 -11.65 -44.81
C SER A 295 10.48 -12.78 -45.62
N GLU A 296 11.50 -13.43 -45.05
CA GLU A 296 12.31 -14.44 -45.76
C GLU A 296 12.07 -15.86 -45.24
N LEU A 297 11.40 -16.00 -44.09
CA LEU A 297 11.23 -17.27 -43.37
C LEU A 297 9.78 -17.47 -42.89
N PRO A 298 8.77 -17.41 -43.78
CA PRO A 298 7.35 -17.51 -43.38
C PRO A 298 6.99 -18.82 -42.67
N GLN A 299 7.75 -19.90 -42.89
CA GLN A 299 7.61 -21.15 -42.15
C GLN A 299 7.97 -21.03 -40.65
N LEU A 300 8.59 -19.92 -40.24
CA LEU A 300 8.91 -19.57 -38.86
C LEU A 300 8.04 -18.43 -38.33
N ASP A 301 6.98 -18.04 -39.06
CA ASP A 301 6.00 -17.08 -38.57
C ASP A 301 5.43 -17.56 -37.24
N LEU A 302 5.43 -16.67 -36.26
CA LEU A 302 5.01 -16.95 -34.90
C LEU A 302 3.70 -16.25 -34.62
N LEU A 303 2.75 -16.99 -34.10
CA LEU A 303 1.50 -16.43 -33.63
C LEU A 303 1.15 -17.05 -32.29
N ASP A 304 0.98 -16.22 -31.28
CA ASP A 304 0.84 -16.65 -29.89
C ASP A 304 -0.44 -16.05 -29.28
N HIS A 305 -1.23 -16.92 -28.66
CA HIS A 305 -2.45 -16.59 -27.94
C HIS A 305 -2.27 -16.91 -26.48
N PHE A 306 -2.39 -15.91 -25.61
CA PHE A 306 -2.13 -16.08 -24.19
C PHE A 306 -3.29 -15.58 -23.35
N TRP A 307 -4.00 -16.51 -22.71
CA TRP A 307 -5.08 -16.22 -21.77
C TRP A 307 -4.57 -16.23 -20.34
N ARG A 308 -5.10 -15.33 -19.52
CA ARG A 308 -4.78 -15.27 -18.09
C ARG A 308 -5.99 -14.89 -17.25
N VAL A 309 -6.16 -15.58 -16.14
CA VAL A 309 -7.09 -15.21 -15.07
C VAL A 309 -6.30 -15.07 -13.78
N ASP A 310 -6.22 -13.85 -13.24
CA ASP A 310 -5.55 -13.55 -11.99
C ASP A 310 -6.60 -13.24 -10.90
N TYR A 311 -6.71 -14.09 -9.89
CA TYR A 311 -7.42 -13.77 -8.64
C TYR A 311 -6.41 -13.34 -7.58
N ALA A 312 -6.71 -12.29 -6.82
CA ALA A 312 -5.90 -11.85 -5.69
C ALA A 312 -6.78 -11.53 -4.48
N HIS A 313 -6.27 -11.87 -3.30
CA HIS A 313 -6.90 -11.62 -2.00
C HIS A 313 -5.89 -11.03 -1.01
N ALA A 314 -6.24 -9.90 -0.38
CA ALA A 314 -5.41 -9.28 0.65
C ALA A 314 -5.78 -9.76 2.06
N PHE A 315 -4.85 -10.46 2.72
CA PHE A 315 -4.96 -10.86 4.13
C PHE A 315 -4.47 -9.72 5.04
N GLY A 316 -5.14 -8.57 4.95
CA GLY A 316 -4.78 -7.34 5.66
C GLY A 316 -3.78 -6.46 4.90
N SER A 317 -2.98 -5.67 5.62
CA SER A 317 -2.12 -4.63 5.02
C SER A 317 -0.72 -5.10 4.64
N ARG A 318 -0.31 -6.33 5.00
CA ARG A 318 1.06 -6.82 4.79
C ARG A 318 1.16 -8.08 3.93
N VAL A 319 0.08 -8.84 3.79
CA VAL A 319 0.10 -10.14 3.10
C VAL A 319 -1.00 -10.16 2.06
N ALA A 320 -0.70 -10.68 0.88
CA ALA A 320 -1.67 -10.95 -0.17
C ALA A 320 -1.38 -12.31 -0.79
N GLY A 321 -2.43 -13.06 -1.10
CA GLY A 321 -2.34 -14.27 -1.93
C GLY A 321 -2.86 -13.98 -3.33
N SER A 322 -2.32 -14.68 -4.32
CA SER A 322 -2.85 -14.66 -5.67
C SER A 322 -2.83 -16.05 -6.30
N LEU A 323 -3.80 -16.31 -7.16
CA LEU A 323 -3.86 -17.49 -8.01
C LEU A 323 -3.97 -17.03 -9.46
N ARG A 324 -3.02 -17.45 -10.28
CA ARG A 324 -3.07 -17.27 -11.73
C ARG A 324 -3.41 -18.59 -12.41
N LEU A 325 -4.38 -18.55 -13.31
CA LEU A 325 -4.58 -19.56 -14.34
C LEU A 325 -4.13 -18.96 -15.66
N SER A 326 -3.48 -19.76 -16.51
CA SER A 326 -3.04 -19.32 -17.82
C SER A 326 -3.08 -20.44 -18.85
N ASP A 327 -3.18 -20.07 -20.11
CA ASP A 327 -3.09 -20.97 -21.25
C ASP A 327 -2.39 -20.22 -22.39
N GLU A 328 -1.34 -20.83 -22.95
CA GLU A 328 -0.55 -20.28 -24.06
C GLU A 328 -0.64 -21.23 -25.25
N TYR A 329 -1.26 -20.77 -26.33
CA TYR A 329 -1.42 -21.53 -27.57
C TYR A 329 -0.64 -20.87 -28.70
N THR A 330 0.36 -21.59 -29.21
CA THR A 330 1.33 -21.10 -30.17
C THR A 330 1.17 -21.81 -31.51
N LEU A 331 1.12 -21.01 -32.58
CA LEU A 331 1.25 -21.45 -33.97
C LEU A 331 2.64 -21.11 -34.51
N LEU A 332 3.24 -22.04 -35.24
CA LEU A 332 4.51 -21.85 -35.94
C LEU A 332 4.31 -22.17 -37.43
N GLY A 333 4.63 -21.23 -38.32
CA GLY A 333 4.43 -21.39 -39.76
C GLY A 333 2.97 -21.67 -40.13
N GLY A 334 2.03 -21.19 -39.33
CA GLY A 334 0.59 -21.44 -39.48
C GLY A 334 0.10 -22.80 -38.98
N GLN A 335 0.96 -23.63 -38.39
CA GLN A 335 0.59 -24.93 -37.82
C GLN A 335 0.56 -24.88 -36.30
N SER A 336 -0.32 -25.68 -35.68
CA SER A 336 -0.32 -25.90 -34.23
C SER A 336 1.06 -26.38 -33.78
N PHE A 337 1.69 -25.63 -32.88
CA PHE A 337 3.03 -25.94 -32.40
C PHE A 337 3.03 -26.38 -30.95
N ARG A 338 2.38 -25.62 -30.06
CA ARG A 338 2.32 -25.91 -28.63
C ARG A 338 1.04 -25.38 -28.00
N ASN A 339 0.48 -26.13 -27.05
CA ASN A 339 -0.44 -25.62 -26.04
C ASN A 339 0.20 -25.73 -24.65
N GLN A 340 -0.02 -24.78 -23.75
CA GLN A 340 0.61 -24.79 -22.43
C GLN A 340 -0.32 -24.20 -21.35
N PRO A 341 -1.26 -25.00 -20.82
CA PRO A 341 -2.00 -24.65 -19.64
C PRO A 341 -1.07 -24.57 -18.42
N GLY A 342 -1.39 -23.67 -17.49
CA GLY A 342 -0.63 -23.49 -16.27
C GLY A 342 -1.41 -22.86 -15.12
N VAL A 343 -0.90 -23.11 -13.91
CA VAL A 343 -1.41 -22.55 -12.66
C VAL A 343 -0.25 -22.05 -11.81
N ARG A 344 -0.41 -20.85 -11.24
CA ARG A 344 0.61 -20.21 -10.40
C ARG A 344 0.01 -19.58 -9.15
N PRO A 345 -0.07 -20.30 -8.02
CA PRO A 345 -0.30 -19.69 -6.72
C PRO A 345 0.93 -18.89 -6.26
N ALA A 346 0.69 -17.76 -5.59
CA ALA A 346 1.75 -16.94 -5.01
C ALA A 346 1.30 -16.26 -3.70
N LEU A 347 2.27 -15.98 -2.84
CA LEU A 347 2.12 -15.19 -1.63
C LEU A 347 3.06 -13.98 -1.69
N GLY A 348 2.49 -12.79 -1.55
CA GLY A 348 3.19 -11.52 -1.48
C GLY A 348 3.25 -10.99 -0.06
N PHE A 349 4.42 -10.50 0.34
CA PHE A 349 4.72 -9.92 1.65
C PHE A 349 5.21 -8.49 1.46
N ARG A 350 4.42 -7.52 1.91
CA ARG A 350 4.83 -6.11 1.96
C ARG A 350 5.72 -5.89 3.18
N LEU A 351 7.03 -5.81 2.93
CA LEU A 351 8.04 -5.57 3.96
C LEU A 351 8.14 -4.08 4.31
N ALA A 352 7.99 -3.22 3.30
CA ALA A 352 7.93 -1.77 3.41
C ALA A 352 7.12 -1.19 2.24
N ASP A 353 6.82 0.11 2.26
CA ASP A 353 6.10 0.76 1.16
C ASP A 353 6.85 0.70 -0.18
N TRP A 354 8.18 0.54 -0.12
CA TRP A 354 9.08 0.44 -1.26
C TRP A 354 9.55 -1.01 -1.53
N ALA A 355 9.11 -2.01 -0.76
CA ALA A 355 9.62 -3.38 -0.86
C ALA A 355 8.54 -4.44 -0.66
N VAL A 356 8.36 -5.29 -1.68
CA VAL A 356 7.47 -6.45 -1.65
C VAL A 356 8.23 -7.70 -2.05
N SER A 357 8.15 -8.77 -1.25
CA SER A 357 8.68 -10.09 -1.58
C SER A 357 7.56 -11.01 -2.02
N GLU A 358 7.78 -11.85 -3.01
CA GLU A 358 6.82 -12.85 -3.50
C GLU A 358 7.48 -14.22 -3.49
N VAL A 359 6.76 -15.20 -2.95
CA VAL A 359 7.06 -16.63 -3.14
C VAL A 359 5.96 -17.19 -4.01
N ALA A 360 6.32 -17.86 -5.10
CA ALA A 360 5.35 -18.46 -6.01
C ALA A 360 5.77 -19.86 -6.41
N TYR A 361 4.78 -20.72 -6.58
CA TYR A 361 4.91 -22.01 -7.24
C TYR A 361 4.18 -21.94 -8.58
N SER A 362 4.76 -22.50 -9.63
CA SER A 362 4.17 -22.58 -10.96
C SER A 362 4.16 -24.03 -11.41
N PHE A 363 3.02 -24.47 -11.96
CA PHE A 363 2.87 -25.75 -12.63
C PHE A 363 2.39 -25.50 -14.05
N MET A 364 3.06 -26.08 -15.05
CA MET A 364 2.73 -25.93 -16.46
C MET A 364 2.80 -27.29 -17.15
N CYS A 365 1.91 -27.53 -18.11
CA CYS A 365 1.92 -28.73 -18.94
C CYS A 365 2.05 -28.33 -20.42
N PRO A 366 3.26 -28.09 -20.95
CA PRO A 366 3.42 -27.89 -22.38
C PRO A 366 3.15 -29.19 -23.15
N ASP A 367 2.27 -29.11 -24.14
CA ASP A 367 1.95 -30.17 -25.11
C ASP A 367 2.33 -29.67 -26.52
N TYR A 368 3.19 -30.39 -27.23
CA TYR A 368 3.74 -30.04 -28.53
C TYR A 368 3.10 -30.86 -29.65
N TYR A 369 2.58 -30.19 -30.68
CA TYR A 369 1.81 -30.84 -31.76
C TYR A 369 2.64 -31.23 -32.99
N PHE A 370 3.96 -31.36 -32.84
CA PHE A 370 4.84 -31.76 -33.93
C PHE A 370 5.36 -33.20 -33.72
N ALA A 371 5.55 -33.94 -34.80
CA ALA A 371 6.08 -35.30 -34.72
C ALA A 371 7.57 -35.28 -34.34
N ALA A 372 7.90 -35.83 -33.17
CA ALA A 372 9.27 -36.08 -32.72
C ALA A 372 9.49 -37.59 -32.51
N PRO A 373 10.72 -38.11 -32.66
CA PRO A 373 11.08 -39.40 -32.08
C PRO A 373 10.75 -39.42 -30.57
N PRO A 374 10.34 -40.55 -29.98
CA PRO A 374 9.96 -40.59 -28.56
C PRO A 374 11.04 -40.04 -27.60
N ILE A 375 12.32 -40.27 -27.89
CA ILE A 375 13.43 -39.74 -27.08
C ILE A 375 13.55 -38.22 -27.12
N GLN A 376 12.97 -37.58 -28.13
CA GLN A 376 12.95 -36.14 -28.36
C GLN A 376 11.56 -35.53 -28.12
N ASP A 377 10.64 -36.28 -27.54
CA ASP A 377 9.35 -35.74 -27.10
C ASP A 377 9.57 -34.64 -26.05
N ARG A 378 8.80 -33.57 -26.17
CA ARG A 378 8.95 -32.35 -25.36
C ARG A 378 7.75 -32.10 -24.48
N ASP A 379 6.71 -32.92 -24.61
CA ASP A 379 5.57 -32.90 -23.71
C ASP A 379 6.09 -33.10 -22.28
N ALA A 380 5.62 -32.28 -21.35
CA ALA A 380 6.21 -32.26 -20.02
C ALA A 380 5.28 -31.80 -18.92
N GLN A 381 5.65 -32.13 -17.69
CA GLN A 381 5.16 -31.48 -16.49
C GLN A 381 6.28 -30.61 -15.91
N THR A 382 6.06 -29.30 -15.91
CA THR A 382 7.03 -28.31 -15.42
C THR A 382 6.61 -27.78 -14.06
N HIS A 383 7.51 -27.90 -13.09
CA HIS A 383 7.33 -27.41 -11.73
C HIS A 383 8.38 -26.34 -11.45
N THR A 384 7.96 -25.12 -11.10
CA THR A 384 8.89 -24.03 -10.77
C THR A 384 8.57 -23.44 -9.41
N VAL A 385 9.57 -23.36 -8.53
CA VAL A 385 9.50 -22.56 -7.30
C VAL A 385 10.30 -21.29 -7.50
N SER A 386 9.74 -20.15 -7.13
CA SER A 386 10.37 -18.84 -7.35
C SER A 386 10.26 -17.94 -6.13
N PHE A 387 11.31 -17.15 -5.93
CA PHE A 387 11.34 -16.02 -5.00
C PHE A 387 11.66 -14.75 -5.78
N THR A 388 10.82 -13.73 -5.64
CA THR A 388 10.98 -12.46 -6.33
C THR A 388 10.91 -11.31 -5.34
N GLN A 389 11.86 -10.38 -5.43
CA GLN A 389 11.86 -9.12 -4.71
C GLN A 389 11.51 -7.99 -5.67
N TYR A 390 10.44 -7.26 -5.36
CA TYR A 390 10.03 -6.02 -6.01
C TYR A 390 10.48 -4.85 -5.13
N LEU A 391 11.23 -3.91 -5.71
CA LEU A 391 11.76 -2.75 -5.01
C LEU A 391 11.42 -1.47 -5.78
N SER A 392 10.95 -0.46 -5.06
CA SER A 392 10.64 0.88 -5.58
C SER A 392 11.30 1.95 -4.70
N PRO A 393 12.64 1.95 -4.55
CA PRO A 393 13.36 2.82 -3.61
C PRO A 393 13.17 4.31 -3.86
N TRP A 394 12.76 4.69 -5.08
CA TRP A 394 12.43 6.07 -5.47
C TRP A 394 10.99 6.18 -5.99
N GLY A 395 10.07 5.39 -5.42
CA GLY A 395 8.67 5.34 -5.83
C GLY A 395 8.51 4.85 -7.27
N GLU A 396 7.58 5.43 -8.02
CA GLU A 396 7.33 5.04 -9.42
C GLU A 396 8.46 5.42 -10.40
N ARG A 397 9.43 6.24 -9.98
CA ARG A 397 10.49 6.70 -10.88
C ARG A 397 11.45 5.57 -11.25
N VAL A 398 11.69 4.65 -10.32
CA VAL A 398 12.58 3.50 -10.52
C VAL A 398 11.96 2.29 -9.84
N GLN A 399 11.71 1.26 -10.62
CA GLN A 399 11.23 -0.04 -10.17
C GLN A 399 12.27 -1.08 -10.50
N LEU A 400 12.62 -1.91 -9.53
CA LEU A 400 13.55 -3.01 -9.66
C LEU A 400 12.84 -4.31 -9.33
N ARG A 401 13.17 -5.36 -10.07
CA ARG A 401 12.75 -6.72 -9.78
C ARG A 401 13.96 -7.62 -9.83
N VAL A 402 14.21 -8.39 -8.78
CA VAL A 402 15.26 -9.40 -8.78
C VAL A 402 14.70 -10.69 -8.24
N GLY A 403 15.16 -11.83 -8.73
CA GLY A 403 14.62 -13.09 -8.26
C GLY A 403 15.47 -14.28 -8.63
N TYR A 404 15.12 -15.39 -7.98
CA TYR A 404 15.66 -16.71 -8.20
C TYR A 404 14.49 -17.66 -8.44
N PHE A 405 14.71 -18.66 -9.28
CA PHE A 405 13.78 -19.76 -9.46
C PHE A 405 14.52 -21.06 -9.69
N HIS A 406 13.87 -22.16 -9.31
CA HIS A 406 14.32 -23.51 -9.61
C HIS A 406 13.18 -24.25 -10.30
N THR A 407 13.52 -24.95 -11.39
CA THR A 407 12.57 -25.66 -12.23
C THR A 407 12.94 -27.14 -12.32
N TRP A 408 11.95 -28.01 -12.17
CA TRP A 408 11.99 -29.41 -12.55
C TRP A 408 11.11 -29.60 -13.78
N ASN A 409 11.68 -30.11 -14.86
CA ASN A 409 10.97 -30.41 -16.09
C ASN A 409 10.99 -31.93 -16.31
N GLN A 410 9.84 -32.55 -16.11
CA GLN A 410 9.63 -33.98 -16.35
C GLN A 410 9.07 -34.13 -17.76
N ALA A 411 9.95 -34.34 -18.74
CA ALA A 411 9.55 -34.53 -20.13
C ALA A 411 9.29 -36.00 -20.45
N ASP A 412 8.42 -36.26 -21.41
CA ASP A 412 8.17 -37.60 -21.93
C ASP A 412 9.37 -38.13 -22.73
N GLY A 413 10.16 -37.24 -23.35
CA GLY A 413 11.40 -37.58 -24.05
C GLY A 413 12.64 -37.34 -23.20
N ASP A 414 13.50 -38.36 -23.10
CA ASP A 414 14.71 -38.34 -22.28
C ASP A 414 15.66 -37.17 -22.60
N ASP A 415 15.72 -36.71 -23.87
CA ASP A 415 16.57 -35.60 -24.29
C ASP A 415 16.16 -34.25 -23.69
N PHE A 416 14.94 -34.15 -23.15
CA PHE A 416 14.33 -32.92 -22.67
C PHE A 416 13.93 -32.96 -21.19
N ASP A 417 14.24 -34.03 -20.46
CA ASP A 417 14.12 -34.05 -19.00
C ASP A 417 15.30 -33.29 -18.37
N TYR A 418 15.02 -32.28 -17.55
CA TYR A 418 16.06 -31.44 -16.95
C TYR A 418 15.67 -30.79 -15.62
N GLN A 419 16.69 -30.33 -14.91
CA GLN A 419 16.56 -29.38 -13.80
C GLN A 419 17.28 -28.08 -14.12
N SER A 420 16.66 -26.95 -13.77
CA SER A 420 17.19 -25.62 -14.08
C SER A 420 17.24 -24.74 -12.84
N ASP A 421 18.38 -24.08 -12.64
CA ASP A 421 18.52 -22.98 -11.69
C ASP A 421 18.56 -21.66 -12.47
N GLY A 422 17.72 -20.70 -12.06
CA GLY A 422 17.56 -19.44 -12.76
C GLY A 422 17.67 -18.22 -11.84
N VAL A 423 18.32 -17.17 -12.34
CA VAL A 423 18.34 -15.85 -11.71
C VAL A 423 17.89 -14.80 -12.71
N PHE A 424 17.21 -13.77 -12.23
CA PHE A 424 16.84 -12.65 -13.09
C PHE A 424 16.88 -11.31 -12.35
N GLY A 425 17.08 -10.26 -13.13
CA GLY A 425 17.03 -8.87 -12.71
C GLY A 425 16.35 -8.03 -13.78
N ALA A 426 15.51 -7.10 -13.37
CA ALA A 426 14.88 -6.13 -14.25
C ALA A 426 14.82 -4.75 -13.59
N VAL A 427 14.96 -3.72 -14.40
CA VAL A 427 14.83 -2.31 -14.00
C VAL A 427 13.91 -1.61 -14.98
N ARG A 428 12.99 -0.81 -14.43
CA ARG A 428 12.23 0.20 -15.16
C ARG A 428 12.54 1.55 -14.54
N ALA A 429 12.92 2.52 -15.36
CA ALA A 429 13.23 3.87 -14.91
C ALA A 429 12.64 4.94 -15.82
N ARG A 430 12.03 5.96 -15.21
CA ARG A 430 11.68 7.22 -15.88
C ARG A 430 12.88 8.16 -15.88
N LEU A 431 13.46 8.38 -17.06
CA LEU A 431 14.62 9.22 -17.30
C LEU A 431 14.20 10.66 -17.64
N PHE A 432 15.16 11.48 -18.09
CA PHE A 432 14.89 12.83 -18.58
C PHE A 432 14.06 12.79 -19.89
N TRP A 433 13.39 13.90 -20.22
CA TRP A 433 12.54 14.05 -21.42
C TRP A 433 11.40 13.03 -21.57
N GLU A 434 10.84 12.56 -20.45
CA GLU A 434 9.75 11.58 -20.42
C GLU A 434 10.11 10.22 -21.06
N LEU A 435 11.41 9.93 -21.19
CA LEU A 435 11.90 8.66 -21.69
C LEU A 435 11.75 7.59 -20.59
N GLU A 436 11.13 6.47 -20.92
CA GLU A 436 11.05 5.29 -20.06
C GLU A 436 12.03 4.24 -20.58
N ALA A 437 12.90 3.77 -19.69
CA ALA A 437 13.87 2.72 -19.96
C ALA A 437 13.50 1.47 -19.19
N ASP A 438 13.34 0.35 -19.89
CA ASP A 438 13.21 -0.98 -19.33
C ASP A 438 14.44 -1.79 -19.71
N ALA A 439 15.04 -2.50 -18.76
CA ALA A 439 16.07 -3.49 -19.05
C ALA A 439 15.88 -4.72 -18.18
N SER A 440 16.12 -5.90 -18.74
CA SER A 440 16.10 -7.16 -17.99
C SER A 440 17.24 -8.07 -18.40
N TYR A 441 17.67 -8.89 -17.46
CA TYR A 441 18.60 -9.99 -17.66
C TYR A 441 18.09 -11.23 -16.92
N THR A 442 18.09 -12.36 -17.60
CA THR A 442 17.82 -13.68 -17.02
C THR A 442 18.95 -14.61 -17.41
N HIS A 443 19.43 -15.39 -16.45
CA HIS A 443 20.36 -16.49 -16.69
C HIS A 443 19.73 -17.78 -16.18
N THR A 444 19.76 -18.85 -16.98
CA THR A 444 19.43 -20.21 -16.54
C THR A 444 20.59 -21.16 -16.75
N PHE A 445 20.71 -22.12 -15.84
CA PHE A 445 21.64 -23.22 -15.95
C PHE A 445 20.88 -24.54 -15.95
N ASP A 446 20.75 -25.12 -17.14
CA ASP A 446 19.92 -26.29 -17.40
C ASP A 446 20.80 -27.55 -17.40
N ARG A 447 20.46 -28.50 -16.54
CA ARG A 447 21.12 -29.80 -16.41
C ARG A 447 20.15 -30.89 -16.84
N TYR A 448 20.40 -31.46 -18.00
CA TYR A 448 19.62 -32.57 -18.52
C TYR A 448 19.99 -33.85 -17.79
N THR A 449 18.98 -34.63 -17.41
CA THR A 449 19.14 -35.78 -16.52
C THR A 449 19.72 -36.99 -17.25
N ASN A 450 19.31 -37.18 -18.50
CA ASN A 450 19.69 -38.31 -19.33
C ASN A 450 20.83 -37.99 -20.31
N LEU A 451 21.42 -39.03 -20.87
CA LEU A 451 22.38 -38.91 -21.96
C LEU A 451 21.65 -38.44 -23.22
N ASN A 452 22.20 -37.43 -23.90
CA ASN A 452 21.51 -36.82 -25.02
C ASN A 452 21.77 -37.58 -26.35
N SER A 453 20.72 -37.86 -27.11
CA SER A 453 20.81 -38.62 -28.37
C SER A 453 21.63 -37.91 -29.47
N LEU A 454 21.82 -36.60 -29.36
CA LEU A 454 22.61 -35.77 -30.28
C LEU A 454 24.02 -35.48 -29.75
N ALA A 455 24.38 -36.01 -28.57
CA ALA A 455 25.71 -35.88 -28.02
C ALA A 455 26.68 -36.88 -28.69
N GLY A 456 27.41 -36.41 -29.71
CA GLY A 456 28.71 -36.99 -30.11
C GLY A 456 28.88 -37.38 -31.59
N PRO A 457 29.95 -36.93 -32.27
CA PRO A 457 30.51 -37.67 -33.39
C PRO A 457 31.32 -38.84 -32.82
N MET A 458 30.97 -40.09 -33.18
CA MET A 458 31.63 -41.35 -32.76
C MET A 458 31.09 -42.08 -31.51
N GLY A 459 29.82 -41.87 -31.10
CA GLY A 459 29.14 -42.78 -30.15
C GLY A 459 29.48 -42.62 -28.67
N PHE A 460 30.02 -41.47 -28.25
CA PHE A 460 30.16 -41.12 -26.83
C PHE A 460 28.98 -40.24 -26.40
N GLU A 461 28.00 -40.85 -25.76
CA GLU A 461 26.83 -40.15 -25.22
C GLU A 461 27.19 -39.46 -23.89
N PHE A 462 26.78 -38.20 -23.74
CA PHE A 462 26.94 -37.43 -22.50
C PHE A 462 25.70 -36.59 -22.20
N ALA A 463 25.48 -36.28 -20.93
CA ALA A 463 24.37 -35.42 -20.51
C ALA A 463 24.58 -33.97 -20.99
N ARG A 464 23.52 -33.39 -21.57
CA ARG A 464 23.52 -32.00 -22.03
C ARG A 464 23.52 -31.03 -20.85
N ARG A 465 24.22 -29.91 -21.03
CA ARG A 465 24.27 -28.80 -20.07
C ARG A 465 24.27 -27.50 -20.83
N ASP A 466 23.33 -26.63 -20.47
CA ASP A 466 23.12 -25.37 -21.16
C ASP A 466 23.17 -24.21 -20.16
N GLY A 467 23.82 -23.13 -20.58
CA GLY A 467 23.66 -21.81 -19.97
C GLY A 467 22.89 -20.92 -20.92
N VAL A 468 21.76 -20.38 -20.50
CA VAL A 468 20.93 -19.49 -21.34
C VAL A 468 20.94 -18.08 -20.77
N ASP A 469 21.39 -17.12 -21.57
CA ASP A 469 21.37 -15.70 -21.25
C ASP A 469 20.30 -14.98 -22.09
N LEU A 470 19.33 -14.35 -21.43
CA LEU A 470 18.33 -13.51 -22.07
C LEU A 470 18.47 -12.07 -21.57
N VAL A 471 18.83 -11.16 -22.46
CA VAL A 471 18.89 -9.72 -22.19
C VAL A 471 17.81 -9.02 -23.00
N THR A 472 17.06 -8.12 -22.37
CA THR A 472 16.19 -7.19 -23.08
C THR A 472 16.49 -5.76 -22.64
N ALA A 473 16.45 -4.83 -23.57
CA ALA A 473 16.56 -3.40 -23.32
C ALA A 473 15.56 -2.68 -24.20
N GLN A 474 14.76 -1.80 -23.62
CA GLN A 474 13.76 -1.01 -24.32
C GLN A 474 13.84 0.44 -23.88
N LEU A 475 13.78 1.33 -24.84
CA LEU A 475 13.51 2.74 -24.63
C LEU A 475 12.17 3.07 -25.24
N SER A 476 11.34 3.81 -24.53
CA SER A 476 10.06 4.26 -25.03
C SER A 476 9.75 5.69 -24.61
N ARG A 477 9.01 6.42 -25.44
CA ARG A 477 8.65 7.81 -25.19
C ARG A 477 7.21 8.08 -25.61
N PRO A 478 6.38 8.71 -24.76
CA PRO A 478 5.07 9.17 -25.17
C PRO A 478 5.22 10.24 -26.26
N LEU A 479 4.49 10.07 -27.36
CA LEU A 479 4.32 11.08 -28.41
C LEU A 479 3.04 11.88 -28.19
N THR A 480 2.02 11.22 -27.66
CA THR A 480 0.75 11.82 -27.23
C THR A 480 0.28 11.13 -25.95
N LYS A 481 -0.89 11.50 -25.43
CA LYS A 481 -1.51 10.83 -24.28
C LYS A 481 -1.87 9.36 -24.50
N TRP A 482 -1.96 8.91 -25.76
CA TRP A 482 -2.38 7.55 -26.14
C TRP A 482 -1.39 6.85 -27.07
N LEU A 483 -0.39 7.56 -27.61
CA LEU A 483 0.61 7.02 -28.53
C LEU A 483 2.01 7.12 -27.93
N ARG A 484 2.76 6.02 -27.98
CA ARG A 484 4.14 5.91 -27.51
C ARG A 484 5.00 5.27 -28.59
N ALA A 485 6.17 5.84 -28.87
CA ALA A 485 7.17 5.18 -29.71
C ALA A 485 8.10 4.35 -28.82
N TYR A 486 8.60 3.23 -29.35
CA TYR A 486 9.60 2.42 -28.67
C TYR A 486 10.69 1.91 -29.61
N ALA A 487 11.86 1.67 -29.05
CA ALA A 487 12.94 0.91 -29.63
C ALA A 487 13.35 -0.17 -28.61
N ARG A 488 13.51 -1.40 -29.08
CA ARG A 488 13.83 -2.56 -28.26
C ARG A 488 14.99 -3.33 -28.88
N TYR A 489 15.86 -3.81 -28.02
CA TYR A 489 16.90 -4.77 -28.31
C TYR A 489 16.72 -5.99 -27.42
N SER A 490 16.77 -7.18 -28.01
CA SER A 490 16.81 -8.45 -27.29
C SER A 490 18.01 -9.26 -27.75
N PHE A 491 18.69 -9.88 -26.78
CA PHE A 491 19.79 -10.79 -27.02
C PHE A 491 19.51 -12.11 -26.29
N ASN A 492 19.60 -13.21 -27.02
CA ASN A 492 19.43 -14.56 -26.50
C ASN A 492 20.67 -15.37 -26.87
N ARG A 493 21.31 -15.98 -25.87
CA ARG A 493 22.48 -16.81 -26.04
C ARG A 493 22.28 -18.13 -25.35
N VAL A 494 22.52 -19.22 -26.07
CA VAL A 494 22.51 -20.59 -25.55
C VAL A 494 23.92 -21.15 -25.66
N ALA A 495 24.58 -21.29 -24.52
CA ALA A 495 25.87 -21.94 -24.38
C ALA A 495 25.67 -23.40 -24.00
N SER A 496 25.70 -24.31 -24.97
CA SER A 496 25.56 -25.75 -24.75
C SER A 496 26.87 -26.50 -24.92
N ASN A 497 27.05 -27.60 -24.17
CA ASN A 497 28.10 -28.59 -24.42
C ASN A 497 27.80 -29.51 -25.64
N VAL A 498 26.58 -29.45 -26.19
CA VAL A 498 26.18 -30.10 -27.43
C VAL A 498 26.09 -29.03 -28.51
N THR A 499 26.99 -29.07 -29.51
CA THR A 499 27.12 -28.03 -30.55
C THR A 499 25.82 -27.72 -31.26
N PHE A 500 24.95 -28.72 -31.42
CA PHE A 500 23.64 -28.58 -32.07
C PHE A 500 22.74 -27.52 -31.40
N PHE A 501 22.80 -27.38 -30.07
CA PHE A 501 21.94 -26.46 -29.31
C PHE A 501 22.59 -25.09 -29.07
N LYS A 502 23.82 -24.88 -29.53
CA LYS A 502 24.57 -23.64 -29.28
C LYS A 502 24.25 -22.58 -30.33
N TYR A 503 23.76 -21.41 -29.89
CA TYR A 503 23.53 -20.27 -30.78
C TYR A 503 23.51 -18.93 -30.03
N ASP A 504 23.70 -17.85 -30.78
CA ASP A 504 23.47 -16.47 -30.34
C ASP A 504 22.44 -15.82 -31.27
N GLN A 505 21.56 -14.99 -30.72
CA GLN A 505 20.47 -14.32 -31.43
C GLN A 505 20.34 -12.87 -30.96
N HIS A 506 20.34 -11.95 -31.92
CA HIS A 506 20.17 -10.52 -31.72
C HIS A 506 18.93 -10.06 -32.47
N ILE A 507 18.04 -9.38 -31.76
CA ILE A 507 16.77 -8.89 -32.28
C ILE A 507 16.69 -7.40 -31.99
N TRP A 508 16.58 -6.60 -33.04
CA TRP A 508 16.29 -5.17 -32.94
C TRP A 508 14.89 -4.94 -33.44
N SER A 509 14.07 -4.22 -32.68
CA SER A 509 12.72 -3.86 -33.11
C SER A 509 12.35 -2.46 -32.66
N GLY A 510 11.39 -1.89 -33.36
CA GLY A 510 10.84 -0.60 -33.03
C GLY A 510 9.44 -0.44 -33.60
N GLY A 511 8.70 0.48 -33.02
CA GLY A 511 7.34 0.70 -33.44
C GLY A 511 6.59 1.66 -32.54
N VAL A 512 5.28 1.53 -32.56
CA VAL A 512 4.38 2.34 -31.76
C VAL A 512 3.49 1.47 -30.90
N ILE A 513 3.13 2.01 -29.74
CA ILE A 513 2.18 1.45 -28.79
C ILE A 513 1.05 2.45 -28.64
N VAL A 514 -0.19 1.96 -28.76
CA VAL A 514 -1.41 2.70 -28.50
C VAL A 514 -2.08 2.15 -27.25
N GLN A 515 -2.40 3.02 -26.29
CA GLN A 515 -2.97 2.63 -25.00
C GLN A 515 -4.30 3.38 -24.74
N PHE A 516 -5.35 2.67 -24.34
CA PHE A 516 -6.73 3.17 -24.19
C PHE A 516 -7.28 3.12 -22.77
#